data_AF-A0A2E3KAC5-F1
#
_entry.id   AF-A0A2E3KAC5-F1
#
_cell.length_a   1.000
_cell.length_b   1.000
_cell.length_c   1.000
_cell.angle_alpha   90.00
_cell.angle_beta   90.00
_cell.angle_gamma   90.00
#
_symmetry.space_group_name_H-M   'P 1'
#
loop_
_entity.id
_entity.type
_entity.pdbx_description
1 polymer ?
#
loop_
_entity_poly.entity_id
_entity_poly.type
_entity_poly.pdbx_seq_one_letter_code
_entity_poly.pdbx_strand_id
1 'polypeptide(L)'
;MVKVLHEKCDKKLAENPKLPYNAYLIEYKEGEEHFFDIAIGDKSVDIFDYYYDKSSKFVNMTQAGGLVDPKRWVDPTTPPPKKNRKR
;
A
#
# COMPACT_ATOMS: atom_id res chain seq x y z
N MET A 1 11.60 -0.41 -1.37
CA MET A 1 10.88 -0.62 -2.66
C MET A 1 9.40 -0.42 -2.43
N VAL A 2 8.73 0.41 -3.22
CA VAL A 2 7.29 0.70 -3.06
C VAL A 2 6.47 -0.36 -3.78
N LYS A 3 5.47 -0.92 -3.11
CA LYS A 3 4.48 -1.83 -3.69
C LYS A 3 3.09 -1.23 -3.52
N VAL A 4 2.37 -1.04 -4.61
CA VAL A 4 0.97 -0.64 -4.55
C VAL A 4 0.11 -1.89 -4.36
N LEU A 5 -0.65 -1.91 -3.27
CA LEU A 5 -1.47 -3.04 -2.84
C LEU A 5 -2.85 -2.98 -3.49
N HIS A 6 -3.47 -1.80 -3.42
CA HIS A 6 -4.77 -1.51 -3.99
C HIS A 6 -4.77 -0.09 -4.56
N GLU A 7 -5.11 0.02 -5.84
CA GLU A 7 -5.36 1.28 -6.54
C GLU A 7 -6.86 1.61 -6.47
N LYS A 8 -7.22 2.88 -6.27
CA LYS A 8 -8.61 3.39 -6.16
C LYS A 8 -9.45 2.68 -5.10
N CYS A 9 -8.90 2.59 -3.89
CA CYS A 9 -9.45 1.87 -2.76
C CYS A 9 -10.27 2.77 -1.82
N ASP A 10 -11.36 2.25 -1.23
CA ASP A 10 -12.10 2.97 -0.19
C ASP A 10 -11.26 3.20 1.07
N LYS A 11 -11.39 4.38 1.71
CA LYS A 11 -10.72 4.72 2.99
C LYS A 11 -10.88 3.63 4.06
N LYS A 12 -12.04 2.94 4.07
CA LYS A 12 -12.35 1.88 5.04
C LYS A 12 -11.44 0.66 4.92
N LEU A 13 -10.93 0.37 3.74
CA LEU A 13 -10.03 -0.77 3.53
C LEU A 13 -8.63 -0.48 4.10
N ALA A 14 -8.23 0.79 4.19
CA ALA A 14 -6.97 1.18 4.83
C ALA A 14 -6.99 1.05 6.36
N GLU A 15 -8.17 0.99 6.98
CA GLU A 15 -8.30 0.74 8.43
C GLU A 15 -8.19 -0.76 8.79
N ASN A 16 -7.99 -1.64 7.80
CA ASN A 16 -7.95 -3.07 8.07
C ASN A 16 -6.68 -3.46 8.85
N PRO A 17 -6.79 -4.01 10.08
CA PRO A 17 -5.63 -4.37 10.90
C PRO A 17 -4.82 -5.52 10.32
N LYS A 18 -5.34 -6.25 9.33
CA LYS A 18 -4.61 -7.29 8.59
C LYS A 18 -3.57 -6.74 7.61
N LEU A 19 -3.60 -5.43 7.35
CA LEU A 19 -2.56 -4.78 6.57
C LEU A 19 -1.28 -4.66 7.41
N PRO A 20 -0.12 -4.59 6.75
CA PRO A 20 1.12 -4.38 7.46
C PRO A 20 1.23 -2.94 7.94
N TYR A 21 1.94 -2.70 9.05
CA TYR A 21 2.03 -1.35 9.65
C TYR A 21 2.73 -0.33 8.75
N ASN A 22 3.49 -0.79 7.76
CA ASN A 22 4.18 0.04 6.78
C ASN A 22 3.31 0.33 5.54
N ALA A 23 2.02 -0.01 5.60
CA ALA A 23 1.04 0.44 4.63
C ALA A 23 0.68 1.91 4.89
N TYR A 24 0.58 2.67 3.81
CA TYR A 24 0.18 4.07 3.79
C TYR A 24 -0.99 4.24 2.83
N LEU A 25 -1.97 5.02 3.27
CA LEU A 25 -3.07 5.52 2.47
C LEU A 25 -2.63 6.82 1.82
N ILE A 26 -2.64 6.84 0.49
CA ILE A 26 -2.18 7.94 -0.34
C ILE A 26 -3.39 8.56 -1.00
N GLU A 27 -3.58 9.85 -0.77
CA GLU A 27 -4.63 10.64 -1.36
C GLU A 27 -4.02 11.51 -2.46
N TYR A 28 -4.54 11.39 -3.67
CA TYR A 28 -4.15 12.21 -4.81
C TYR A 28 -5.39 12.66 -5.60
N LYS A 29 -5.26 13.76 -6.33
CA LYS A 29 -6.34 14.31 -7.16
C LYS A 29 -6.08 14.00 -8.63
N GLU A 30 -7.05 13.37 -9.28
CA GLU A 30 -7.08 13.23 -10.72
C GLU A 30 -8.28 14.04 -11.23
N GLY A 31 -8.00 15.28 -11.67
CA GLY A 31 -9.05 16.26 -12.01
C GLY A 31 -9.68 16.91 -10.78
N GLU A 32 -11.00 16.75 -10.62
CA GLU A 32 -11.81 17.21 -9.48
C GLU A 32 -12.09 16.11 -8.45
N GLU A 33 -11.81 14.84 -8.79
CA GLU A 33 -12.07 13.70 -7.91
C GLU A 33 -10.84 13.33 -7.06
N HIS A 34 -11.12 12.94 -5.82
CA HIS A 34 -10.13 12.45 -4.86
C HIS A 34 -10.01 10.94 -4.98
N PHE A 35 -8.82 10.46 -5.33
CA PHE A 35 -8.49 9.05 -5.36
C PHE A 35 -7.61 8.67 -4.17
N PHE A 36 -7.81 7.44 -3.73
CA PHE A 36 -7.14 6.86 -2.58
C PHE A 36 -6.46 5.57 -3.01
N ASP A 37 -5.17 5.45 -2.77
CA ASP A 37 -4.42 4.23 -3.00
C ASP A 37 -3.81 3.73 -1.68
N ILE A 38 -3.65 2.41 -1.57
CA ILE A 38 -2.90 1.80 -0.48
C ILE A 38 -1.59 1.30 -1.05
N ALA A 39 -0.48 1.88 -0.60
CA ALA A 39 0.85 1.40 -0.93
C ALA A 39 1.61 1.00 0.33
N ILE A 40 2.51 0.04 0.16
CA ILE A 40 3.47 -0.40 1.15
C ILE A 40 4.85 0.06 0.72
N GLY A 41 5.62 0.62 1.64
CA GLY A 41 7.01 0.96 1.40
C GLY A 41 7.85 0.73 2.66
N ASP A 42 9.15 0.58 2.47
CA ASP A 42 10.11 0.50 3.58
C ASP A 42 10.27 1.87 4.26
N LYS A 43 10.13 2.95 3.47
CA LYS A 43 10.19 4.34 3.91
C LYS A 43 9.01 5.10 3.34
N SER A 44 8.46 6.00 4.15
CA SER A 44 7.41 6.94 3.72
C SER A 44 7.88 7.88 2.61
N VAL A 45 9.15 8.28 2.63
CA VAL A 45 9.75 9.15 1.60
C VAL A 45 9.75 8.49 0.22
N ASP A 46 10.09 7.19 0.13
CA ASP A 46 10.09 6.47 -1.14
C ASP A 46 8.68 6.43 -1.77
N ILE A 47 7.64 6.29 -0.92
CA ILE A 47 6.24 6.31 -1.35
C ILE A 47 5.85 7.70 -1.86
N PHE A 48 6.27 8.73 -1.12
CA PHE A 48 6.05 10.12 -1.52
C PHE A 48 6.70 10.40 -2.88
N ASP A 49 7.99 10.12 -3.05
CA ASP A 49 8.71 10.35 -4.31
C ASP A 49 8.04 9.62 -5.47
N TYR A 50 7.65 8.35 -5.29
CA TYR A 50 6.97 7.57 -6.32
C TYR A 50 5.64 8.20 -6.78
N TYR A 51 4.82 8.69 -5.84
CA TYR A 51 3.55 9.33 -6.17
C TYR A 51 3.70 10.77 -6.62
N TYR A 52 4.73 11.46 -6.16
CA TYR A 52 5.05 12.82 -6.57
C TYR A 52 5.53 12.86 -8.02
N ASP A 53 6.40 11.93 -8.40
CA ASP A 53 6.85 11.76 -9.79
C ASP A 53 5.71 11.27 -10.70
N LYS A 54 4.87 10.35 -10.21
CA LYS A 54 3.77 9.76 -10.99
C LYS A 54 2.57 10.68 -11.13
N SER A 55 2.30 11.52 -10.12
CA SER A 55 1.12 12.40 -10.08
C SER A 55 1.48 13.78 -9.53
N SER A 56 1.35 14.81 -10.37
CA SER A 56 1.62 16.20 -9.97
C SER A 56 0.60 16.79 -8.96
N LYS A 57 -0.28 15.97 -8.38
CA LYS A 57 -1.38 16.38 -7.49
C LYS A 57 -1.53 15.43 -6.29
N PHE A 58 -0.43 14.99 -5.71
CA PHE A 58 -0.43 14.37 -4.38
C PHE A 58 -1.04 15.35 -3.35
N VAL A 59 -1.99 14.87 -2.55
CA VAL A 59 -2.69 15.70 -1.55
C VAL A 59 -2.21 15.36 -0.14
N ASN A 60 -2.26 14.08 0.22
CA ASN A 60 -1.94 13.65 1.58
C ASN A 60 -1.48 12.19 1.62
N MET A 61 -0.75 11.83 2.67
CA MET A 61 -0.40 10.46 2.98
C MET A 61 -0.56 10.21 4.47
N THR A 62 -1.37 9.23 4.82
CA THR A 62 -1.66 8.84 6.19
C THR A 62 -1.25 7.40 6.40
N GLN A 63 -0.66 7.06 7.55
CA GLN A 63 -0.38 5.67 7.88
C GLN A 63 -1.69 4.89 7.98
N ALA A 64 -1.76 3.73 7.33
CA ALA A 64 -2.92 2.85 7.39
C ALA A 64 -3.01 2.19 8.78
N GLY A 65 -4.20 1.69 9.14
CA GLY A 65 -4.46 1.02 10.43
C GLY A 65 -3.84 -0.38 10.55
N GLY A 66 -2.86 -0.71 9.70
CA GLY A 66 -2.20 -2.00 9.67
C GLY A 66 -1.41 -2.27 10.95
N LEU A 67 -1.56 -3.47 11.49
CA LEU A 67 -0.86 -3.91 12.70
C LEU A 67 0.07 -5.10 12.44
N VAL A 68 0.02 -5.67 11.24
CA VAL A 68 0.81 -6.86 10.92
C VAL A 68 2.26 -6.47 10.66
N ASP A 69 3.19 -7.29 11.13
CA ASP A 69 4.60 -7.16 10.75
C ASP A 69 4.77 -7.33 9.23
N PRO A 70 5.35 -6.37 8.50
CA PRO A 70 5.57 -6.43 7.06
C PRO A 70 6.37 -7.66 6.64
N LYS A 71 7.25 -8.15 7.54
CA LYS A 71 8.07 -9.34 7.33
C LYS A 71 7.28 -10.65 7.42
N ARG A 72 6.18 -10.67 8.16
CA ARG A 72 5.25 -11.81 8.27
C ARG A 72 4.05 -11.67 7.33
N TRP A 73 3.79 -10.47 6.86
CA TRP A 73 2.71 -10.19 5.95
C TRP A 73 3.03 -10.80 4.57
N VAL A 74 2.17 -11.71 4.13
CA VAL A 74 2.24 -12.34 2.82
C VAL A 74 1.22 -11.64 1.94
N ASP A 75 1.68 -11.05 0.83
CA ASP A 75 0.82 -10.47 -0.19
C ASP A 75 -0.28 -11.49 -0.56
N PRO A 76 -1.58 -11.20 -0.35
CA PRO A 76 -2.67 -12.14 -0.65
C PRO A 76 -2.77 -12.46 -2.16
N THR A 77 -2.17 -11.62 -3.00
CA THR A 77 -2.03 -11.78 -4.45
C THR A 77 -0.86 -12.69 -4.85
N THR A 78 0.08 -12.98 -3.94
CA THR A 78 1.17 -13.92 -4.25
C THR A 78 0.64 -15.35 -4.16
N PRO A 79 0.69 -16.13 -5.25
CA PRO A 79 0.32 -17.53 -5.18
C PRO A 79 1.25 -18.24 -4.18
N PRO A 80 0.72 -19.11 -3.31
CA PRO A 80 1.51 -19.75 -2.27
C PRO A 80 2.71 -20.47 -2.90
N PRO A 81 3.91 -20.37 -2.31
CA PRO A 81 5.08 -21.05 -2.85
C PRO A 81 4.78 -22.55 -2.91
N LYS A 82 4.86 -23.13 -4.11
CA LYS A 82 4.66 -24.57 -4.32
C LYS A 82 5.62 -25.31 -3.40
N LYS A 83 5.06 -25.97 -2.39
CA LYS A 83 5.81 -26.78 -1.43
C LYS A 83 6.46 -27.93 -2.20
N ASN A 84 7.75 -27.80 -2.51
CA ASN A 84 8.53 -28.93 -3.03
C ASN A 84 8.59 -29.99 -1.93
N ARG A 85 7.77 -31.02 -2.10
CA ARG A 85 7.73 -32.22 -1.28
C ARG A 85 9.06 -32.96 -1.53
N LYS A 86 10.07 -32.71 -0.69
CA LYS A 86 11.32 -33.49 -0.69
C LYS A 86 10.95 -34.95 -0.46
N ARG A 87 11.29 -35.81 -1.43
CA ARG A 87 11.19 -37.27 -1.38
C ARG A 87 12.25 -37.82 -0.44
#